data_AF-E2C204-F1
#
_entry.id   AF-E2C204-F1
#
_cell.length_a   1.000
_cell.length_b   1.000
_cell.length_c   1.000
_cell.angle_alpha   90.00
_cell.angle_beta   90.00
_cell.angle_gamma   90.00
#
_symmetry.space_group_name_H-M   'P 1'
#
loop_
_entity.id
_entity.type
_entity.pdbx_description
1 polymer ?
#
loop_
_entity_poly.entity_id
_entity_poly.type
_entity_poly.pdbx_seq_one_letter_code
_entity_poly.pdbx_strand_id
1 'polypeptide(L)' 'RVNIKFSVKNGKSATETLQMLKIAYGDNYLSQTQVFEWHRRFRKGREDIDNDKYSSRSIERMTEENVEKV' A
#
# COMPACT_ATOMS: atom_id res chain seq x y z
N ARG A 1 4.40 -3.19 4.17
CA ARG A 1 3.97 -3.82 2.89
C ARG A 1 4.96 -4.87 2.40
N VAL A 2 6.27 -4.59 2.37
CA VAL A 2 7.33 -5.57 2.02
C VAL A 2 7.19 -6.88 2.80
N ASN A 3 7.00 -6.82 4.12
CA ASN A 3 6.80 -8.03 4.94
C ASN A 3 5.55 -8.82 4.56
N ILE A 4 4.48 -8.15 4.11
CA ILE A 4 3.26 -8.84 3.64
C ILE A 4 3.56 -9.58 2.33
N LYS A 5 4.27 -8.95 1.40
CA LYS A 5 4.72 -9.59 0.15
C LYS A 5 5.64 -10.78 0.44
N PHE A 6 6.56 -10.62 1.38
CA PHE A 6 7.46 -11.68 1.83
C PHE A 6 6.66 -12.85 2.42
N SER A 7 5.73 -12.60 3.33
CA SER A 7 4.89 -13.65 3.92
C SER A 7 4.07 -14.40 2.87
N VAL A 8 3.51 -13.70 1.87
CA VAL A 8 2.79 -14.33 0.76
C VAL A 8 3.71 -15.22 -0.09
N LYS A 9 4.93 -14.76 -0.41
CA LYS A 9 5.93 -15.60 -1.12
C LYS A 9 6.35 -16.83 -0.32
N ASN A 10 6.31 -16.76 1.01
CA ASN A 10 6.55 -17.89 1.91
C ASN A 10 5.31 -18.77 2.14
N GLY A 11 4.20 -18.55 1.41
CA GLY A 11 2.98 -19.34 1.54
C GLY A 11 2.21 -19.10 2.84
N LYS A 12 2.54 -18.05 3.60
CA LYS A 12 1.86 -17.72 4.86
C LYS A 12 0.47 -17.17 4.62
N SER A 13 -0.46 -17.53 5.50
CA SER A 13 -1.81 -17.00 5.48
C SER A 13 -1.86 -15.52 5.89
N ALA A 14 -2.95 -14.83 5.56
CA ALA A 14 -3.15 -13.44 5.94
C ALA A 14 -3.18 -13.27 7.46
N THR A 15 -3.77 -14.24 8.17
CA THR A 15 -3.84 -14.26 9.64
C THR A 15 -2.46 -14.42 10.28
N GLU A 16 -1.63 -15.35 9.78
CA GLU A 16 -0.24 -15.49 10.24
C GLU A 16 0.57 -14.21 9.96
N THR A 17 0.37 -13.60 8.79
CA THR A 17 1.05 -12.34 8.43
C THR A 17 0.66 -11.21 9.39
N LEU A 18 -0.63 -11.11 9.74
CA LEU A 18 -1.12 -10.14 10.71
C LEU A 18 -0.50 -10.36 12.10
N GLN A 19 -0.43 -11.61 12.56
CA GLN A 19 0.21 -11.93 13.84
C GLN A 19 1.69 -11.58 13.84
N MET A 20 2.43 -11.91 12.77
CA MET A 20 3.84 -11.53 12.63
C MET A 20 4.03 -10.01 12.64
N LEU A 21 3.17 -9.26 11.97
CA LEU A 21 3.21 -7.79 11.99
C LEU A 21 2.93 -7.23 13.38
N LYS A 22 1.95 -7.78 14.10
CA LYS A 22 1.64 -7.37 15.47
C LYS A 22 2.79 -7.67 16.43
N ILE A 23 3.46 -8.80 16.29
CA ILE A 23 4.63 -9.15 17.12
C ILE A 23 5.82 -8.23 16.80
N ALA A 24 6.09 -7.98 15.52
CA ALA A 24 7.25 -7.21 15.09
C ALA A 24 7.11 -5.69 15.33
N TYR A 25 5.89 -5.15 15.20
CA TYR A 25 5.65 -3.70 15.23
C TYR A 25 4.71 -3.25 16.36
N GLY A 26 4.18 -4.18 17.17
CA GLY A 26 3.24 -3.86 18.24
C GLY A 26 1.94 -3.29 17.66
N ASP A 27 1.61 -2.05 18.02
CA ASP A 27 0.49 -1.28 17.47
C ASP A 27 0.86 -0.42 16.24
N ASN A 28 2.16 -0.29 15.95
CA ASN A 28 2.66 0.49 14.80
C ASN A 28 2.67 -0.31 13.49
N TYR A 29 1.61 -1.05 13.21
CA TYR A 29 1.45 -1.79 11.96
C TYR A 29 0.26 -1.29 11.14
N LEU A 30 0.23 -1.69 9.86
CA LEU A 30 -0.90 -1.40 8.98
C LEU A 30 -2.19 -1.97 9.58
N SER A 31 -3.31 -1.25 9.44
CA SER A 31 -4.59 -1.76 9.93
C SER A 31 -4.88 -3.16 9.38
N GLN A 32 -5.59 -3.97 10.17
CA GLN A 32 -5.94 -5.33 9.80
C GLN A 32 -6.54 -5.40 8.39
N THR A 33 -7.48 -4.50 8.07
CA THR A 33 -8.11 -4.39 6.75
C THR A 33 -7.09 -4.19 5.63
N GLN A 34 -6.11 -3.31 5.82
CA GLN A 34 -5.05 -3.08 4.83
C GLN A 34 -4.15 -4.30 4.67
N VAL A 35 -3.83 -5.02 5.76
CA VAL A 35 -3.03 -6.25 5.68
C VAL A 35 -3.74 -7.29 4.81
N PHE A 36 -5.03 -7.53 5.03
CA PHE A 36 -5.82 -8.47 4.23
C PHE A 36 -5.93 -8.05 2.76
N GLU A 37 -6.14 -6.75 2.49
CA GLU A 37 -6.21 -6.23 1.13
C GLU A 37 -4.90 -6.44 0.38
N TRP A 38 -3.77 -6.06 1.00
CA TRP A 38 -2.43 -6.26 0.42
C TRP A 38 -2.12 -7.75 0.24
N HIS A 39 -2.45 -8.60 1.21
CA HIS A 39 -2.25 -10.05 1.11
C HIS A 39 -3.01 -10.65 -0.10
N ARG A 40 -4.29 -10.28 -0.28
CA ARG A 40 -5.09 -10.69 -1.44
C ARG A 40 -4.50 -10.18 -2.76
N ARG A 41 -4.00 -8.93 -2.79
CA ARG A 41 -3.35 -8.35 -3.99
C ARG A 41 -2.07 -9.10 -4.34
N PHE A 42 -1.21 -9.37 -3.38
CA PHE A 42 0.03 -10.15 -3.59
C PHE A 42 -0.25 -11.59 -3.99
N ARG A 43 -1.30 -12.22 -3.42
CA ARG A 43 -1.72 -13.58 -3.80
C ARG A 43 -2.21 -13.67 -5.25
N LYS A 44 -2.74 -12.58 -5.81
CA LYS A 44 -3.13 -12.48 -7.23
C LYS A 44 -1.94 -12.30 -8.19
N GLY A 45 -0.70 -12.34 -7.70
CA GLY A 45 0.50 -12.24 -8.54
C GLY A 45 0.98 -10.81 -8.77
N ARG A 46 0.45 -9.82 -8.03
CA ARG A 46 0.95 -8.43 -8.11
C ARG A 46 2.32 -8.35 -7.45
N GLU A 47 3.32 -7.79 -8.12
CA GLU A 47 4.66 -7.61 -7.54
C GLU A 47 4.92 -6.19 -7.05
N ASP A 48 4.08 -5.22 -7.44
CA ASP A 48 4.24 -3.83 -7.04
C ASP A 48 3.93 -3.62 -5.55
N ILE A 49 4.88 -2.99 -4.85
CA ILE A 49 4.74 -2.57 -3.45
C ILE A 49 4.19 -1.14 -3.36
N ASP A 50 4.29 -0.40 -4.46
CA ASP A 50 3.73 0.93 -4.57
C ASP A 50 2.22 0.87 -4.49
N ASN A 51 1.61 1.91 -3.92
CA ASN A 51 0.15 2.00 -4.00
C ASN A 51 -0.20 2.02 -5.49
N ASP A 52 -1.32 1.42 -5.87
CA ASP A 52 -1.87 1.75 -7.20
C ASP A 52 -1.91 3.27 -7.21
N LYS A 53 -1.21 3.93 -8.15
CA LYS A 53 -1.25 5.38 -8.27
C LYS A 53 -2.72 5.69 -8.24
N TYR A 54 -3.19 6.23 -7.12
CA TYR A 54 -4.59 6.53 -6.96
C TYR A 54 -4.80 7.46 -8.13
N SER A 55 -5.54 6.99 -9.14
CA SER A 55 -5.83 7.76 -10.34
C SER A 55 -6.73 8.89 -9.85
N SER A 56 -6.05 9.87 -9.25
CA SER A 56 -6.52 11.17 -8.88
C SER A 56 -6.60 11.85 -10.22
N ARG A 57 -7.69 11.54 -10.90
CA ARG A 57 -8.24 12.45 -11.88
C ARG A 57 -8.45 13.78 -11.14
N SER A 58 -7.59 14.76 -11.43
CA SER A 58 -7.59 16.18 -10.97
C SER A 58 -6.87 16.38 -9.61
N ILE A 59 -5.94 17.33 -9.40
CA ILE A 59 -5.98 18.79 -9.63
C ILE A 59 -4.54 19.34 -9.87
N GLU A 60 -4.20 19.75 -11.09
CA GLU A 60 -3.17 20.78 -11.37
C GLU A 60 -3.66 21.71 -12.51
N ARG A 61 -4.99 21.84 -12.66
CA ARG A 61 -5.62 23.01 -13.28
C ARG A 61 -6.05 23.93 -12.15
N MET A 62 -5.13 24.75 -11.63
CA MET A 62 -5.39 26.07 -11.03
C MET A 62 -4.08 26.54 -10.37
N THR A 63 -3.68 27.77 -10.69
CA THR A 63 -2.53 28.56 -10.15
C THR A 63 -1.15 28.39 -10.80
N GLU A 64 -1.03 28.68 -12.11
CA GLU A 64 -0.05 29.69 -12.56
C GLU A 64 -0.38 30.28 -13.95
N GLU A 65 -1.68 30.38 -14.27
CA GLU A 65 -2.15 31.48 -15.10
C GLU A 65 -2.13 32.73 -14.21
N ASN A 66 -0.96 33.31 -13.98
CA ASN A 66 -0.86 34.68 -13.51
C ASN A 66 0.25 35.41 -14.28
N VAL A 67 -0.20 36.10 -15.33
CA VAL A 67 0.32 37.34 -15.90
C VAL A 67 1.36 38.05 -15.03
N GLU A 68 2.56 38.30 -15.56
CA GLU A 68 3.14 39.65 -15.65
C GLU A 68 4.36 39.69 -16.61
N LYS A 69 4.07 40.19 -17.82
CA LYS A 69 4.81 41.26 -18.52
C LYS A 69 6.35 41.31 -18.40
N VAL A 70 7.04 40.93 -19.48
CA VAL A 70 8.30 41.54 -19.95
C VAL A 70 8.11 41.97 -21.39
#